data_AF-A0A947RS80-F1
#
_entry.id   AF-A0A947RS80-F1
#
_cell.length_a   1.000
_cell.length_b   1.000
_cell.length_c   1.000
_cell.angle_alpha   90.00
_cell.angle_beta   90.00
_cell.angle_gamma   90.00
#
_symmetry.space_group_name_H-M   'P 1'
#
loop_
_entity.id
_entity.type
_entity.pdbx_description
1 polymer ?
#
loop_
_entity_poly.entity_id
_entity_poly.type
_entity_poly.pdbx_seq_one_letter_code
_entity_poly.pdbx_strand_id
1 'polypeptide(L)'
;MFRIRQRGHLIRSLALLAFLCSSIILPAAARGGEWWDGFAPSGVDGSVYGMTGHYEDLYVGGLFDAAGGVPAANVARFDGRHWQDVDGGTDGRVHAVFDYGTTVVIGGNFWDAGGAACTSVADLELGEWTPMGDGLIGWANNFLVHDAALYACGLLDADGDMSYSVIARWDGADWHDVFDGPSLVNEAYVMAHFDGSLFIGGDYRFTLPDPDIFNFAEWDGEDLRDFGFGSGQYVNALQVHDNSLYIGGVFANAGVIESWGLVLMTGGRELHAVAQADVPRTVVDLDVWNGGLIVGQTDAVIPYSGLAWGDTLGGVLDGELNALCVIGTELYASGSFPGTVARWDRFRHDWVGVGGSPGTTNHENSYMRALCRHDGRLVAAGEFFVPSILAGESHSNNVGWWDGEAWHRLGGGLNATVYDVVSYDGDLIAAGHFDHADGAPAAHLARWDGATWHALGDPDADVNTLAVWDGDLIVGGYFHNVGGVAAERIAAWDGAA
;
A
#
# COMPACT_ATOMS: atom_id res chain seq x y z
N MET A 1 -2.61 52.81 -29.09
CA MET A 1 -3.71 53.72 -28.69
C MET A 1 -5.03 52.93 -28.74
N PHE A 2 -5.96 53.20 -27.83
CA PHE A 2 -7.07 52.30 -27.43
C PHE A 2 -8.27 52.16 -28.40
N ARG A 3 -8.95 51.00 -28.26
CA ARG A 3 -10.41 50.66 -28.37
C ARG A 3 -10.66 49.50 -29.34
N ILE A 4 -10.90 48.26 -28.91
CA ILE A 4 -12.03 47.73 -28.10
C ILE A 4 -13.41 48.12 -28.67
N ARG A 5 -14.13 47.12 -29.19
CA ARG A 5 -15.59 46.99 -29.09
C ARG A 5 -16.00 45.53 -28.96
N GLN A 6 -16.50 45.16 -27.79
CA GLN A 6 -17.22 43.91 -27.56
C GLN A 6 -18.68 44.00 -28.04
N ARG A 7 -19.24 42.87 -28.43
CA ARG A 7 -20.61 42.38 -28.15
C ARG A 7 -20.51 40.85 -28.08
N GLY A 8 -21.08 40.11 -27.13
CA GLY A 8 -21.95 40.49 -26.00
C GLY A 8 -23.28 39.75 -26.07
N HIS A 9 -23.74 39.25 -24.90
CA HIS A 9 -24.96 38.45 -24.62
C HIS A 9 -24.79 36.91 -24.73
N LEU A 10 -25.15 36.10 -23.73
CA LEU A 10 -25.89 36.37 -22.48
C LEU A 10 -25.37 35.54 -21.29
N ILE A 11 -25.09 36.22 -20.18
CA ILE A 11 -24.99 35.62 -18.84
C ILE A 11 -26.41 35.46 -18.27
N ARG A 12 -26.68 34.35 -17.57
CA ARG A 12 -27.80 34.24 -16.62
C ARG A 12 -27.27 33.81 -15.25
N SER A 13 -27.12 34.78 -14.35
CA SER A 13 -27.00 34.55 -12.91
C SER A 13 -28.33 34.85 -12.24
N LEU A 14 -28.90 33.89 -11.50
CA LEU A 14 -29.97 34.04 -10.49
C LEU A 14 -30.31 32.62 -10.01
N ALA A 15 -30.47 32.28 -8.73
CA ALA A 15 -30.04 32.88 -7.47
C ALA A 15 -30.15 31.78 -6.38
N LEU A 16 -29.62 32.01 -5.17
CA LEU A 16 -29.82 31.14 -4.00
C LEU A 16 -31.30 30.75 -3.80
N LEU A 17 -31.56 29.47 -3.52
CA LEU A 17 -32.62 29.09 -2.58
C LEU A 17 -32.23 27.79 -1.86
N ALA A 18 -32.22 27.83 -0.53
CA ALA A 18 -31.97 26.68 0.33
C ALA A 18 -33.29 26.14 0.91
N PHE A 19 -33.27 24.89 1.37
CA PHE A 19 -34.32 24.18 2.11
C PHE A 19 -35.70 24.06 1.45
N LEU A 20 -36.02 22.82 1.05
CA LEU A 20 -36.92 21.97 1.84
C LEU A 20 -36.86 20.52 1.36
N CYS A 21 -36.12 19.68 2.09
CA CYS A 21 -36.27 18.23 1.96
C CYS A 21 -37.56 17.82 2.70
N SER A 22 -38.69 17.80 1.99
CA SER A 22 -39.94 17.30 2.54
C SER A 22 -39.99 15.79 2.41
N SER A 23 -39.83 15.11 3.55
CA SER A 23 -39.86 13.66 3.67
C SER A 23 -41.19 13.06 3.19
N ILE A 24 -41.15 12.30 2.10
CA ILE A 24 -42.16 11.27 1.83
C ILE A 24 -41.73 10.04 2.64
N ILE A 25 -42.31 9.90 3.83
CA ILE A 25 -42.18 8.68 4.61
C ILE A 25 -43.05 7.62 3.93
N LEU A 26 -42.44 6.68 3.21
CA LEU A 26 -43.04 5.38 3.01
C LEU A 26 -42.95 4.62 4.35
N PRO A 27 -44.03 4.00 4.83
CA PRO A 27 -43.94 3.15 6.01
C PRO A 27 -43.03 1.96 5.70
N ALA A 28 -42.12 1.64 6.62
CA ALA A 28 -41.32 0.41 6.51
C ALA A 28 -42.26 -0.79 6.35
N ALA A 29 -41.95 -1.68 5.40
CA ALA A 29 -42.60 -2.97 5.32
C ALA A 29 -42.35 -3.72 6.64
N ALA A 30 -43.35 -4.46 7.13
CA ALA A 30 -43.13 -5.35 8.27
C ALA A 30 -42.16 -6.44 7.83
N ARG A 31 -41.02 -6.57 8.53
CA ARG A 31 -40.03 -7.61 8.28
C ARG A 31 -40.61 -9.02 8.57
N GLY A 32 -40.04 -10.04 7.95
CA GLY A 32 -40.53 -11.42 8.07
C GLY A 32 -39.52 -12.53 7.74
N GLY A 33 -38.21 -12.24 7.82
CA GLY A 33 -37.11 -13.21 7.80
C GLY A 33 -36.93 -14.03 6.50
N GLU A 34 -36.54 -13.41 5.38
CA GLU A 34 -36.17 -14.11 4.12
C GLU A 34 -34.87 -13.55 3.46
N TRP A 35 -34.32 -14.24 2.44
CA TRP A 35 -32.90 -14.68 2.39
C TRP A 35 -32.04 -14.24 1.14
N TRP A 36 -30.89 -13.51 1.26
CA TRP A 36 -30.02 -13.12 0.08
C TRP A 36 -28.54 -12.62 0.34
N ASP A 37 -27.64 -12.37 -0.65
CA ASP A 37 -26.13 -12.44 -0.53
C ASP A 37 -25.19 -11.19 -0.70
N GLY A 38 -23.91 -11.26 -0.20
CA GLY A 38 -22.69 -10.55 -0.72
C GLY A 38 -21.47 -10.07 0.20
N PHE A 39 -20.22 -10.57 -0.05
CA PHE A 39 -18.82 -9.97 0.14
C PHE A 39 -17.86 -10.25 1.37
N ALA A 40 -16.50 -10.08 1.18
CA ALA A 40 -15.34 -10.65 1.97
C ALA A 40 -13.96 -9.81 1.96
N PRO A 41 -12.81 -10.18 2.66
CA PRO A 41 -11.71 -9.25 3.13
C PRO A 41 -10.15 -9.52 2.92
N SER A 42 -9.29 -8.56 3.33
CA SER A 42 -7.82 -8.58 3.77
C SER A 42 -6.57 -8.41 2.82
N GLY A 43 -5.63 -7.49 3.16
CA GLY A 43 -4.18 -7.36 2.77
C GLY A 43 -3.70 -7.49 1.29
N VAL A 44 -2.44 -7.14 0.95
CA VAL A 44 -1.83 -7.57 -0.35
C VAL A 44 -1.08 -8.89 -0.20
N ASP A 45 -1.13 -9.76 -1.22
CA ASP A 45 -0.62 -11.14 -1.15
C ASP A 45 0.77 -11.39 -1.78
N GLY A 46 1.41 -10.34 -2.30
CA GLY A 46 2.73 -10.41 -2.94
C GLY A 46 3.66 -9.24 -2.60
N SER A 47 4.68 -9.03 -3.45
CA SER A 47 5.69 -7.98 -3.26
C SER A 47 5.16 -6.63 -3.75
N VAL A 48 5.31 -5.58 -2.95
CA VAL A 48 5.10 -4.19 -3.39
C VAL A 48 6.45 -3.57 -3.73
N TYR A 49 6.56 -2.94 -4.89
CA TYR A 49 7.77 -2.26 -5.38
C TYR A 49 7.60 -0.75 -5.41
N GLY A 50 6.42 -0.26 -5.77
CA GLY A 50 6.09 1.17 -5.82
C GLY A 50 4.84 1.51 -5.03
N MET A 51 4.80 2.69 -4.43
CA MET A 51 3.62 3.22 -3.74
C MET A 51 3.50 4.73 -4.00
N THR A 52 2.29 5.24 -4.14
CA THR A 52 2.05 6.69 -4.18
C THR A 52 0.72 7.06 -3.53
N GLY A 53 0.66 8.24 -2.92
CA GLY A 53 -0.60 8.84 -2.48
C GLY A 53 -1.17 9.70 -3.60
N HIS A 54 -2.42 9.46 -4.00
CA HIS A 54 -3.12 10.30 -4.98
C HIS A 54 -4.45 10.77 -4.36
N TYR A 55 -4.57 12.09 -4.18
CA TYR A 55 -5.60 12.73 -3.35
C TYR A 55 -5.66 12.19 -1.90
N GLU A 56 -6.68 11.38 -1.57
CA GLU A 56 -6.88 10.76 -0.25
C GLU A 56 -6.58 9.26 -0.25
N ASP A 57 -6.24 8.68 -1.41
CA ASP A 57 -6.06 7.25 -1.61
C ASP A 57 -4.59 6.85 -1.72
N LEU A 58 -4.26 5.65 -1.25
CA LEU A 58 -2.96 5.01 -1.48
C LEU A 58 -3.06 4.07 -2.68
N TYR A 59 -2.20 4.25 -3.68
CA TYR A 59 -2.01 3.29 -4.76
C TYR A 59 -0.72 2.50 -4.50
N VAL A 60 -0.76 1.19 -4.70
CA VAL A 60 0.40 0.30 -4.59
C VAL A 60 0.58 -0.49 -5.88
N GLY A 61 1.83 -0.69 -6.29
CA GLY A 61 2.23 -1.43 -7.49
C GLY A 61 3.33 -2.42 -7.16
N GLY A 62 3.30 -3.61 -7.79
CA GLY A 62 4.20 -4.68 -7.41
C GLY A 62 4.11 -5.94 -8.26
N LEU A 63 4.33 -7.08 -7.60
CA LEU A 63 4.08 -8.43 -8.10
C LEU A 63 3.19 -9.15 -7.07
N PHE A 64 1.87 -9.09 -7.28
CA PHE A 64 0.83 -9.63 -6.39
C PHE A 64 -0.46 -9.90 -7.18
N ASP A 65 -1.32 -10.81 -6.70
CA ASP A 65 -2.55 -11.24 -7.37
C ASP A 65 -3.82 -10.68 -6.70
N ALA A 66 -3.74 -10.30 -5.41
CA ALA A 66 -4.87 -9.79 -4.64
C ALA A 66 -4.49 -8.70 -3.62
N ALA A 67 -5.48 -7.84 -3.33
CA ALA A 67 -5.44 -6.77 -2.33
C ALA A 67 -6.78 -6.70 -1.58
N GLY A 68 -6.81 -6.81 -0.26
CA GLY A 68 -8.06 -6.82 0.51
C GLY A 68 -8.94 -8.05 0.27
N GLY A 69 -8.37 -9.16 -0.20
CA GLY A 69 -9.12 -10.31 -0.72
C GLY A 69 -9.85 -10.03 -2.03
N VAL A 70 -9.73 -8.80 -2.56
CA VAL A 70 -10.17 -8.42 -3.89
C VAL A 70 -9.07 -8.83 -4.87
N PRO A 71 -9.37 -9.59 -5.94
CA PRO A 71 -8.44 -9.82 -7.03
C PRO A 71 -8.03 -8.46 -7.62
N ALA A 72 -6.74 -8.17 -7.62
CA ALA A 72 -6.18 -6.89 -8.03
C ALA A 72 -4.75 -7.17 -8.52
N ALA A 73 -4.60 -7.32 -9.84
CA ALA A 73 -3.36 -7.85 -10.42
C ALA A 73 -2.28 -6.77 -10.48
N ASN A 74 -1.26 -6.89 -9.65
CA ASN A 74 -0.05 -6.06 -9.61
C ASN A 74 -0.26 -4.56 -9.30
N VAL A 75 -1.49 -4.03 -9.32
CA VAL A 75 -1.87 -2.68 -8.88
C VAL A 75 -3.14 -2.73 -8.04
N ALA A 76 -3.16 -1.98 -6.92
CA ALA A 76 -4.35 -1.85 -6.07
C ALA A 76 -4.46 -0.47 -5.45
N ARG A 77 -5.70 -0.04 -5.17
CA ARG A 77 -6.03 1.25 -4.54
C ARG A 77 -6.63 1.02 -3.14
N PHE A 78 -6.20 1.77 -2.14
CA PHE A 78 -6.72 1.73 -0.77
C PHE A 78 -7.34 3.09 -0.38
N ASP A 79 -8.65 3.09 -0.09
CA ASP A 79 -9.46 4.28 0.21
C ASP A 79 -9.37 4.77 1.69
N GLY A 80 -8.32 4.34 2.40
CA GLY A 80 -8.20 4.50 3.84
C GLY A 80 -9.00 3.47 4.67
N ARG A 81 -9.81 2.59 4.04
CA ARG A 81 -10.58 1.52 4.71
C ARG A 81 -10.58 0.19 3.97
N HIS A 82 -10.65 0.20 2.64
CA HIS A 82 -10.77 -0.98 1.79
C HIS A 82 -9.80 -0.91 0.62
N TRP A 83 -9.27 -2.06 0.24
CA TRP A 83 -8.59 -2.23 -1.04
C TRP A 83 -9.61 -2.41 -2.16
N GLN A 84 -9.23 -1.97 -3.36
CA GLN A 84 -10.02 -2.00 -4.56
C GLN A 84 -9.10 -2.35 -5.74
N ASP A 85 -9.62 -3.11 -6.69
CA ASP A 85 -9.01 -3.33 -8.00
C ASP A 85 -8.86 -1.99 -8.76
N VAL A 86 -7.92 -1.94 -9.70
CA VAL A 86 -7.66 -0.77 -10.56
C VAL A 86 -7.67 -1.23 -12.01
N ASP A 87 -8.87 -1.25 -12.59
CA ASP A 87 -9.16 -1.62 -13.98
C ASP A 87 -8.53 -2.96 -14.40
N GLY A 88 -8.64 -3.99 -13.56
CA GLY A 88 -8.06 -5.32 -13.80
C GLY A 88 -6.53 -5.41 -13.69
N GLY A 89 -5.83 -4.30 -13.46
CA GLY A 89 -4.39 -4.29 -13.23
C GLY A 89 -3.53 -4.51 -14.48
N THR A 90 -2.37 -5.16 -14.32
CA THR A 90 -1.38 -5.41 -15.39
C THR A 90 -1.00 -6.88 -15.55
N ASP A 91 -0.56 -7.29 -16.75
CA ASP A 91 -0.12 -8.67 -17.03
C ASP A 91 1.29 -9.01 -16.50
N GLY A 92 2.02 -8.00 -16.03
CA GLY A 92 3.35 -8.10 -15.46
C GLY A 92 3.58 -7.13 -14.30
N ARG A 93 4.76 -7.22 -13.70
CA ARG A 93 5.11 -6.50 -12.47
C ARG A 93 5.11 -4.98 -12.68
N VAL A 94 4.65 -4.23 -11.69
CA VAL A 94 4.75 -2.76 -11.62
C VAL A 94 5.85 -2.38 -10.65
N HIS A 95 6.89 -1.70 -11.15
CA HIS A 95 8.02 -1.21 -10.35
C HIS A 95 7.73 0.16 -9.76
N ALA A 96 7.08 1.05 -10.53
CA ALA A 96 6.79 2.42 -10.17
C ALA A 96 5.30 2.72 -10.22
N VAL A 97 4.82 3.47 -9.23
CA VAL A 97 3.50 4.12 -9.24
C VAL A 97 3.73 5.59 -8.91
N PHE A 98 3.24 6.50 -9.74
CA PHE A 98 3.61 7.90 -9.72
C PHE A 98 2.39 8.83 -9.80
N ASP A 99 2.24 9.71 -8.82
CA ASP A 99 1.24 10.78 -8.86
C ASP A 99 1.64 11.84 -9.91
N TYR A 100 0.94 11.85 -11.04
CA TYR A 100 1.09 12.85 -12.11
C TYR A 100 0.04 13.97 -11.98
N GLY A 101 -0.40 14.25 -10.75
CA GLY A 101 -1.15 15.45 -10.34
C GLY A 101 -2.65 15.39 -10.59
N THR A 102 -3.07 15.03 -11.81
CA THR A 102 -4.49 14.76 -12.13
C THR A 102 -4.79 13.28 -12.41
N THR A 103 -3.75 12.46 -12.39
CA THR A 103 -3.79 11.04 -12.76
C THR A 103 -2.64 10.28 -12.09
N VAL A 104 -2.67 8.95 -12.18
CA VAL A 104 -1.60 8.05 -11.72
C VAL A 104 -0.97 7.36 -12.92
N VAL A 105 0.35 7.50 -13.05
CA VAL A 105 1.15 6.77 -14.05
C VAL A 105 1.80 5.56 -13.39
N ILE A 106 1.80 4.41 -14.07
CA ILE A 106 2.52 3.21 -13.65
C ILE A 106 3.65 2.86 -14.62
N GLY A 107 4.68 2.22 -14.11
CA GLY A 107 5.82 1.75 -14.88
C GLY A 107 6.35 0.42 -14.34
N GLY A 108 6.89 -0.43 -15.22
CA GLY A 108 7.43 -1.72 -14.79
C GLY A 108 7.84 -2.62 -15.95
N ASN A 109 7.48 -3.89 -15.87
CA ASN A 109 7.67 -4.86 -16.94
C ASN A 109 6.34 -5.59 -17.21
N PHE A 110 5.53 -4.99 -18.08
CA PHE A 110 4.23 -5.47 -18.53
C PHE A 110 4.03 -5.08 -20.01
N TRP A 111 3.12 -5.77 -20.69
CA TRP A 111 2.71 -5.47 -22.07
C TRP A 111 1.21 -5.13 -22.18
N ASP A 112 0.45 -5.38 -21.12
CA ASP A 112 -0.98 -5.10 -21.04
C ASP A 112 -1.33 -4.47 -19.68
N ALA A 113 -2.20 -3.46 -19.72
CA ALA A 113 -2.84 -2.84 -18.56
C ALA A 113 -4.34 -2.67 -18.87
N GLY A 114 -5.22 -3.24 -18.06
CA GLY A 114 -6.68 -3.20 -18.29
C GLY A 114 -7.18 -3.79 -19.61
N GLY A 115 -6.40 -4.65 -20.28
CA GLY A 115 -6.70 -5.14 -21.63
C GLY A 115 -6.30 -4.17 -22.75
N ALA A 116 -5.62 -3.08 -22.43
CA ALA A 116 -4.98 -2.16 -23.37
C ALA A 116 -3.49 -2.49 -23.52
N ALA A 117 -3.00 -2.43 -24.76
CA ALA A 117 -1.59 -2.68 -25.08
C ALA A 117 -0.71 -1.51 -24.59
N CYS A 118 -0.10 -1.69 -23.42
CA CYS A 118 0.71 -0.69 -22.73
C CYS A 118 2.10 -1.28 -22.48
N THR A 119 3.12 -0.87 -23.26
CA THR A 119 4.48 -1.40 -23.13
C THR A 119 5.20 -0.73 -21.97
N SER A 120 5.26 -1.38 -20.81
CA SER A 120 5.97 -0.98 -19.58
C SER A 120 5.61 0.39 -18.97
N VAL A 121 4.65 1.12 -19.53
CA VAL A 121 4.11 2.39 -19.00
C VAL A 121 2.64 2.57 -19.38
N ALA A 122 1.82 3.04 -18.43
CA ALA A 122 0.39 3.34 -18.63
C ALA A 122 -0.08 4.51 -17.72
N ASP A 123 -1.13 5.22 -18.15
CA ASP A 123 -1.74 6.35 -17.43
C ASP A 123 -3.22 6.06 -17.08
N LEU A 124 -3.64 6.30 -15.83
CA LEU A 124 -4.98 5.99 -15.30
C LEU A 124 -6.02 7.09 -15.60
N GLU A 125 -6.31 7.35 -16.87
CA GLU A 125 -7.31 8.36 -17.23
C GLU A 125 -8.73 7.91 -16.84
N LEU A 126 -9.41 8.70 -16.00
CA LEU A 126 -10.81 8.49 -15.58
C LEU A 126 -11.10 7.14 -14.91
N GLY A 127 -10.07 6.42 -14.46
CA GLY A 127 -10.18 5.09 -13.85
C GLY A 127 -10.03 3.93 -14.83
N GLU A 128 -9.61 4.17 -16.07
CA GLU A 128 -9.26 3.17 -17.09
C GLU A 128 -7.76 3.32 -17.45
N TRP A 129 -7.05 2.23 -17.72
CA TRP A 129 -5.64 2.31 -18.14
C TRP A 129 -5.49 2.73 -19.61
N THR A 130 -4.61 3.69 -19.88
CA THR A 130 -4.37 4.22 -21.23
C THR A 130 -2.89 4.13 -21.65
N PRO A 131 -2.59 3.79 -22.93
CA PRO A 131 -1.21 3.74 -23.42
C PRO A 131 -0.56 5.12 -23.56
N MET A 132 0.71 5.24 -23.15
CA MET A 132 1.52 6.45 -23.34
C MET A 132 2.46 6.32 -24.55
N GLY A 133 1.98 6.72 -25.73
CA GLY A 133 2.69 6.55 -27.01
C GLY A 133 2.79 5.08 -27.41
N ASP A 134 3.89 4.67 -28.05
CA ASP A 134 4.23 3.25 -28.28
C ASP A 134 4.75 2.54 -27.00
N GLY A 135 4.91 3.28 -25.89
CA GLY A 135 5.44 2.83 -24.61
C GLY A 135 6.96 2.88 -24.52
N LEU A 136 7.55 2.08 -23.62
CA LEU A 136 8.99 1.98 -23.38
C LEU A 136 9.43 0.52 -23.46
N ILE A 137 10.31 0.16 -24.39
CA ILE A 137 10.82 -1.23 -24.44
C ILE A 137 11.83 -1.42 -23.31
N GLY A 138 11.55 -2.34 -22.40
CA GLY A 138 12.41 -2.62 -21.24
C GLY A 138 11.65 -2.46 -19.92
N TRP A 139 12.32 -1.90 -18.90
CA TRP A 139 11.80 -1.78 -17.53
C TRP A 139 11.79 -0.31 -17.10
N ALA A 140 10.60 0.26 -16.86
CA ALA A 140 10.45 1.60 -16.28
C ALA A 140 10.44 1.49 -14.75
N ASN A 141 11.54 1.91 -14.12
CA ASN A 141 11.79 1.71 -12.68
C ASN A 141 11.35 2.91 -11.82
N ASN A 142 11.36 4.12 -12.37
CA ASN A 142 10.98 5.33 -11.65
C ASN A 142 10.56 6.46 -12.60
N PHE A 143 9.84 7.46 -12.09
CA PHE A 143 9.41 8.64 -12.83
C PHE A 143 9.71 9.94 -12.09
N LEU A 144 9.93 11.02 -12.82
CA LEU A 144 10.07 12.37 -12.27
C LEU A 144 9.57 13.41 -13.26
N VAL A 145 8.93 14.49 -12.76
CA VAL A 145 8.68 15.69 -13.56
C VAL A 145 9.84 16.67 -13.41
N HIS A 146 10.47 17.05 -14.52
CA HIS A 146 11.50 18.07 -14.60
C HIS A 146 11.21 18.99 -15.79
N ASP A 147 11.33 20.31 -15.61
CA ASP A 147 11.03 21.34 -16.63
C ASP A 147 9.71 21.13 -17.41
N ALA A 148 8.68 20.71 -16.67
CA ALA A 148 7.33 20.39 -17.13
C ALA A 148 7.22 19.19 -18.11
N ALA A 149 8.29 18.44 -18.34
CA ALA A 149 8.25 17.13 -18.99
C ALA A 149 8.25 16.00 -17.94
N LEU A 150 7.60 14.88 -18.27
CA LEU A 150 7.71 13.64 -17.50
C LEU A 150 8.94 12.88 -18.02
N TYR A 151 9.75 12.36 -17.10
CA TYR A 151 10.88 11.50 -17.39
C TYR A 151 10.64 10.14 -16.74
N ALA A 152 11.09 9.08 -17.39
CA ALA A 152 11.17 7.73 -16.85
C ALA A 152 12.64 7.31 -16.79
N CYS A 153 13.06 6.57 -15.76
CA CYS A 153 14.38 5.93 -15.73
C CYS A 153 14.28 4.41 -15.55
N GLY A 154 15.32 3.69 -15.98
CA GLY A 154 15.33 2.23 -15.89
C GLY A 154 16.35 1.59 -16.83
N LEU A 155 15.92 0.50 -17.47
CA LEU A 155 16.56 -0.07 -18.66
C LEU A 155 15.59 0.14 -19.82
N LEU A 156 15.82 1.16 -20.65
CA LEU A 156 14.83 1.68 -21.59
C LEU A 156 15.37 1.65 -23.02
N ASP A 157 14.50 1.43 -24.01
CA ASP A 157 14.75 1.55 -25.45
C ASP A 157 13.48 2.24 -26.01
N ALA A 158 13.52 3.57 -26.14
CA ALA A 158 12.35 4.36 -26.57
C ALA A 158 12.24 4.40 -28.10
N ASP A 159 13.38 4.48 -28.80
CA ASP A 159 13.44 4.44 -30.27
C ASP A 159 13.17 3.03 -30.85
N GLY A 160 13.23 1.98 -30.02
CA GLY A 160 12.95 0.59 -30.41
C GLY A 160 14.00 -0.03 -31.33
N ASP A 161 15.22 0.51 -31.32
CA ASP A 161 16.33 0.11 -32.20
C ASP A 161 17.35 -0.82 -31.51
N MET A 162 17.10 -1.19 -30.25
CA MET A 162 17.96 -1.95 -29.34
C MET A 162 19.14 -1.16 -28.73
N SER A 163 19.15 0.17 -28.82
CA SER A 163 20.07 1.06 -28.11
C SER A 163 19.48 1.44 -26.75
N TYR A 164 19.89 0.74 -25.70
CA TYR A 164 19.34 1.02 -24.37
C TYR A 164 19.86 2.33 -23.77
N SER A 165 18.95 3.20 -23.37
CA SER A 165 19.16 4.32 -22.46
C SER A 165 18.84 3.94 -21.01
N VAL A 166 19.17 4.81 -20.05
CA VAL A 166 18.66 4.72 -18.67
C VAL A 166 17.66 5.82 -18.31
N ILE A 167 17.35 6.73 -19.24
CA ILE A 167 16.33 7.75 -19.04
C ILE A 167 15.70 8.18 -20.38
N ALA A 168 14.37 8.17 -20.42
CA ALA A 168 13.56 8.65 -21.52
C ALA A 168 12.68 9.83 -21.08
N ARG A 169 12.33 10.70 -22.02
CA ARG A 169 11.55 11.93 -21.82
C ARG A 169 10.26 11.87 -22.64
N TRP A 170 9.14 12.06 -21.96
CA TRP A 170 7.81 12.23 -22.56
C TRP A 170 7.62 13.67 -23.05
N ASP A 171 7.19 13.85 -24.29
CA ASP A 171 6.88 15.18 -24.86
C ASP A 171 5.39 15.56 -24.87
N GLY A 172 4.52 14.63 -24.46
CA GLY A 172 3.06 14.75 -24.53
C GLY A 172 2.41 13.91 -25.64
N ALA A 173 3.19 13.26 -26.50
CA ALA A 173 2.72 12.32 -27.52
C ALA A 173 3.61 11.08 -27.63
N ASP A 174 4.93 11.25 -27.54
CA ASP A 174 5.93 10.20 -27.72
C ASP A 174 7.03 10.25 -26.64
N TRP A 175 7.70 9.11 -26.41
CA TRP A 175 8.91 9.01 -25.61
C TRP A 175 10.14 9.24 -26.48
N HIS A 176 11.14 9.93 -25.94
CA HIS A 176 12.43 10.19 -26.59
C HIS A 176 13.55 9.81 -25.64
N ASP A 177 14.53 9.02 -26.10
CA ASP A 177 15.72 8.74 -25.31
C ASP A 177 16.50 10.05 -25.04
N VAL A 178 16.92 10.26 -23.78
CA VAL A 178 17.67 11.50 -23.41
C VAL A 178 19.14 11.41 -23.83
N PHE A 179 19.65 10.20 -24.02
CA PHE A 179 20.93 9.91 -24.63
C PHE A 179 20.97 8.47 -25.16
N ASP A 180 21.80 8.25 -26.19
CA ASP A 180 22.01 6.93 -26.80
C ASP A 180 23.30 6.30 -26.27
N GLY A 181 23.17 5.21 -25.52
CA GLY A 181 24.29 4.42 -25.02
C GLY A 181 24.63 3.26 -25.96
N PRO A 182 25.68 3.31 -26.81
CA PRO A 182 25.97 2.25 -27.78
C PRO A 182 26.38 0.89 -27.16
N SER A 183 26.52 0.81 -25.83
CA SER A 183 26.59 -0.43 -25.03
C SER A 183 26.40 -0.09 -23.54
N LEU A 184 25.18 -0.29 -23.05
CA LEU A 184 24.78 -0.16 -21.66
C LEU A 184 24.99 -1.49 -20.90
N VAL A 185 25.38 -1.41 -19.63
CA VAL A 185 25.38 -2.52 -18.68
C VAL A 185 24.57 -2.10 -17.46
N ASN A 186 23.44 -2.78 -17.23
CA ASN A 186 22.48 -2.55 -16.14
C ASN A 186 21.75 -1.18 -16.19
N GLU A 187 20.98 -0.86 -15.15
CA GLU A 187 19.83 0.06 -15.19
C GLU A 187 19.92 1.25 -14.21
N ALA A 188 19.05 2.26 -14.40
CA ALA A 188 18.77 3.30 -13.40
C ALA A 188 17.64 2.90 -12.43
N TYR A 189 17.73 3.36 -11.20
CA TYR A 189 16.76 3.11 -10.12
C TYR A 189 16.02 4.37 -9.66
N VAL A 190 16.66 5.54 -9.75
CA VAL A 190 16.16 6.76 -9.09
C VAL A 190 16.56 8.02 -9.83
N MET A 191 15.73 9.05 -9.73
CA MET A 191 15.99 10.40 -10.25
C MET A 191 15.69 11.47 -9.21
N ALA A 192 16.38 12.59 -9.26
CA ALA A 192 16.05 13.79 -8.47
C ALA A 192 16.40 15.08 -9.22
N HIS A 193 15.49 16.06 -9.22
CA HIS A 193 15.80 17.41 -9.68
C HIS A 193 16.48 18.20 -8.56
N PHE A 194 17.68 18.73 -8.82
CA PHE A 194 18.44 19.53 -7.87
C PHE A 194 19.16 20.70 -8.56
N ASP A 195 18.95 21.91 -8.04
CA ASP A 195 19.62 23.16 -8.46
C ASP A 195 19.64 23.40 -9.99
N GLY A 196 18.52 23.09 -10.64
CA GLY A 196 18.30 23.28 -12.08
C GLY A 196 18.66 22.08 -12.97
N SER A 197 19.32 21.07 -12.43
CA SER A 197 19.72 19.86 -13.16
C SER A 197 18.88 18.65 -12.76
N LEU A 198 18.85 17.63 -13.61
CA LEU A 198 18.31 16.30 -13.30
C LEU A 198 19.45 15.34 -12.94
N PHE A 199 19.38 14.72 -11.78
CA PHE A 199 20.32 13.69 -11.35
C PHE A 199 19.69 12.31 -11.50
N ILE A 200 20.48 11.35 -11.98
CA ILE A 200 20.09 9.95 -12.21
C ILE A 200 21.01 9.05 -11.38
N GLY A 201 20.47 8.04 -10.71
CA GLY A 201 21.19 7.04 -9.93
C GLY A 201 20.80 5.61 -10.29
N GLY A 202 21.74 4.66 -10.21
CA GLY A 202 21.51 3.24 -10.50
C GLY A 202 22.75 2.35 -10.31
N ASP A 203 22.78 1.19 -10.99
CA ASP A 203 23.95 0.30 -11.17
C ASP A 203 24.46 0.31 -12.63
N TYR A 204 24.09 1.34 -13.39
CA TYR A 204 24.37 1.43 -14.83
C TYR A 204 25.83 1.81 -15.15
N ARG A 205 26.32 1.26 -16.27
CA ARG A 205 27.59 1.65 -16.89
C ARG A 205 27.47 1.83 -18.40
N PHE A 206 27.97 2.94 -18.90
CA PHE A 206 28.21 3.18 -20.33
C PHE A 206 29.64 2.74 -20.70
N THR A 207 29.79 1.98 -21.80
CA THR A 207 31.06 1.27 -22.11
C THR A 207 31.82 1.76 -23.35
N LEU A 208 31.56 3.00 -23.81
CA LEU A 208 32.25 3.63 -24.94
C LEU A 208 32.31 5.17 -24.77
N PRO A 209 33.36 5.85 -25.25
CA PRO A 209 34.76 5.55 -25.03
C PRO A 209 35.48 6.75 -24.35
N ASP A 210 35.56 6.71 -23.01
CA ASP A 210 36.27 7.65 -22.12
C ASP A 210 35.61 9.04 -21.92
N PRO A 211 35.16 9.40 -20.69
CA PRO A 211 35.12 8.57 -19.49
C PRO A 211 33.98 7.55 -19.52
N ASP A 212 34.17 6.40 -18.86
CA ASP A 212 33.05 5.53 -18.49
C ASP A 212 32.17 6.27 -17.47
N ILE A 213 30.88 6.43 -17.75
CA ILE A 213 29.89 6.99 -16.80
C ILE A 213 29.33 5.84 -15.95
N PHE A 214 29.28 6.02 -14.62
CA PHE A 214 28.90 4.97 -13.67
C PHE A 214 27.89 5.45 -12.63
N ASN A 215 26.71 4.83 -12.57
CA ASN A 215 25.85 4.75 -11.36
C ASN A 215 25.26 6.05 -10.79
N PHE A 216 25.82 7.23 -11.12
CA PHE A 216 25.35 8.53 -10.68
C PHE A 216 25.84 9.64 -11.63
N ALA A 217 24.89 10.32 -12.29
CA ALA A 217 25.19 11.38 -13.27
C ALA A 217 24.22 12.57 -13.15
N GLU A 218 24.68 13.74 -13.61
CA GLU A 218 23.91 14.98 -13.79
C GLU A 218 23.60 15.17 -15.29
N TRP A 219 22.36 15.53 -15.60
CA TRP A 219 21.88 15.99 -16.90
C TRP A 219 21.45 17.46 -16.74
N ASP A 220 22.06 18.36 -17.51
CA ASP A 220 21.81 19.81 -17.41
C ASP A 220 20.88 20.37 -18.51
N GLY A 221 20.38 19.50 -19.38
CA GLY A 221 19.57 19.86 -20.54
C GLY A 221 20.33 19.87 -21.87
N GLU A 222 21.66 19.87 -21.86
CA GLU A 222 22.52 19.79 -23.05
C GLU A 222 23.54 18.64 -22.96
N ASP A 223 24.20 18.46 -21.81
CA ASP A 223 25.29 17.51 -21.59
C ASP A 223 25.05 16.60 -20.37
N LEU A 224 25.66 15.41 -20.41
CA LEU A 224 25.79 14.51 -19.25
C LEU A 224 27.12 14.74 -18.53
N ARG A 225 27.08 14.74 -17.20
CA ARG A 225 28.25 14.81 -16.32
C ARG A 225 28.28 13.66 -15.33
N ASP A 226 29.33 12.86 -15.41
CA ASP A 226 29.60 11.77 -14.46
C ASP A 226 30.06 12.29 -13.09
N PHE A 227 29.55 11.67 -12.03
CA PHE A 227 30.02 11.80 -10.65
C PHE A 227 30.40 10.44 -10.04
N GLY A 228 30.49 9.41 -10.89
CA GLY A 228 30.36 8.01 -10.54
C GLY A 228 31.30 7.48 -9.45
N PHE A 229 30.78 6.51 -8.70
CA PHE A 229 31.44 5.99 -7.50
C PHE A 229 32.32 4.76 -7.79
N GLY A 230 32.14 4.16 -8.98
CA GLY A 230 32.97 3.08 -9.52
C GLY A 230 32.23 1.75 -9.67
N SER A 231 32.89 0.78 -10.29
CA SER A 231 32.31 -0.54 -10.62
C SER A 231 31.90 -1.33 -9.38
N GLY A 232 30.70 -1.93 -9.42
CA GLY A 232 30.17 -2.80 -8.34
C GLY A 232 29.65 -2.03 -7.13
N GLN A 233 29.14 -0.82 -7.36
CA GLN A 233 28.50 0.06 -6.40
C GLN A 233 27.28 0.66 -7.07
N TYR A 234 26.24 1.02 -6.32
CA TYR A 234 25.02 1.55 -6.92
C TYR A 234 24.33 2.60 -6.03
N VAL A 235 23.52 3.45 -6.67
CA VAL A 235 22.70 4.49 -6.03
C VAL A 235 21.23 4.10 -6.14
N ASN A 236 20.58 3.94 -4.98
CA ASN A 236 19.18 3.53 -4.87
C ASN A 236 18.25 4.68 -4.48
N ALA A 237 18.75 5.68 -3.75
CA ALA A 237 17.93 6.73 -3.18
C ALA A 237 18.55 8.12 -3.46
N LEU A 238 17.73 9.07 -3.88
CA LEU A 238 18.10 10.47 -4.06
C LEU A 238 17.04 11.35 -3.39
N GLN A 239 17.43 12.08 -2.34
CA GLN A 239 16.50 12.94 -1.60
C GLN A 239 17.03 14.37 -1.52
N VAL A 240 16.26 15.34 -2.02
CA VAL A 240 16.57 16.75 -1.84
C VAL A 240 15.97 17.25 -0.54
N HIS A 241 16.80 17.82 0.34
CA HIS A 241 16.39 18.42 1.60
C HIS A 241 17.38 19.52 2.01
N ASP A 242 16.91 20.60 2.65
CA ASP A 242 17.72 21.73 3.13
C ASP A 242 18.80 22.23 2.13
N ASN A 243 18.39 22.42 0.86
CA ASN A 243 19.24 22.90 -0.24
C ASN A 243 20.47 21.98 -0.52
N SER A 244 20.36 20.70 -0.19
CA SER A 244 21.33 19.65 -0.49
C SER A 244 20.65 18.46 -1.14
N LEU A 245 21.35 17.77 -2.05
CA LEU A 245 20.94 16.49 -2.61
C LEU A 245 21.65 15.37 -1.84
N TYR A 246 20.91 14.55 -1.13
CA TYR A 246 21.42 13.37 -0.43
C TYR A 246 21.35 12.15 -1.36
N ILE A 247 22.45 11.40 -1.39
CA ILE A 247 22.69 10.32 -2.34
C ILE A 247 22.96 9.04 -1.55
N GLY A 248 22.00 8.12 -1.57
CA GLY A 248 21.99 6.88 -0.82
C GLY A 248 22.16 5.64 -1.73
N GLY A 249 22.86 4.62 -1.25
CA GLY A 249 22.98 3.35 -1.95
C GLY A 249 23.96 2.38 -1.30
N VAL A 250 24.64 1.58 -2.12
CA VAL A 250 25.70 0.64 -1.71
C VAL A 250 27.00 1.06 -2.37
N PHE A 251 27.78 1.83 -1.62
CA PHE A 251 29.13 2.27 -1.98
C PHE A 251 29.98 2.45 -0.73
N ALA A 252 31.30 2.23 -0.88
CA ALA A 252 32.27 2.49 0.19
C ALA A 252 32.97 3.86 0.03
N ASN A 253 32.94 4.42 -1.18
CA ASN A 253 33.49 5.74 -1.49
C ASN A 253 32.61 6.40 -2.55
N ALA A 254 32.39 7.70 -2.45
CA ALA A 254 31.87 8.52 -3.54
C ALA A 254 33.05 9.26 -4.21
N GLY A 255 33.58 8.69 -5.29
CA GLY A 255 34.82 9.17 -5.91
C GLY A 255 36.01 9.10 -4.93
N VAL A 256 36.48 10.26 -4.44
CA VAL A 256 37.58 10.36 -3.47
C VAL A 256 37.13 10.46 -2.00
N ILE A 257 35.82 10.40 -1.75
CA ILE A 257 35.23 10.60 -0.42
C ILE A 257 34.88 9.25 0.19
N GLU A 258 35.57 8.86 1.25
CA GLU A 258 35.20 7.68 2.05
C GLU A 258 33.86 7.93 2.75
N SER A 259 32.84 7.17 2.38
CA SER A 259 31.50 7.24 2.96
C SER A 259 30.73 5.97 2.62
N TRP A 260 30.08 5.40 3.63
CA TRP A 260 29.45 4.08 3.57
C TRP A 260 27.96 4.23 3.27
N GLY A 261 27.64 4.36 1.99
CA GLY A 261 26.27 4.37 1.47
C GLY A 261 25.46 5.67 1.61
N LEU A 262 26.02 6.78 2.13
CA LEU A 262 25.33 8.09 2.15
C LEU A 262 26.27 9.31 2.05
N VAL A 263 26.20 10.04 0.94
CA VAL A 263 26.84 11.36 0.77
C VAL A 263 25.80 12.45 0.51
N LEU A 264 26.22 13.72 0.62
CA LEU A 264 25.42 14.87 0.19
C LEU A 264 26.15 15.69 -0.86
N MET A 265 25.41 16.30 -1.78
CA MET A 265 25.88 17.28 -2.75
C MET A 265 25.28 18.65 -2.44
N THR A 266 26.10 19.71 -2.50
CA THR A 266 25.63 21.10 -2.42
C THR A 266 25.51 21.71 -3.84
N GLY A 267 24.83 22.85 -3.99
CA GLY A 267 24.69 23.54 -5.29
C GLY A 267 26.02 23.90 -5.99
N GLY A 268 27.15 23.84 -5.29
CA GLY A 268 28.49 23.91 -5.92
C GLY A 268 28.87 22.68 -6.75
N ARG A 269 28.04 21.63 -6.79
CA ARG A 269 28.37 20.29 -7.30
C ARG A 269 29.58 19.67 -6.56
N GLU A 270 29.73 20.04 -5.28
CA GLU A 270 30.69 19.45 -4.36
C GLU A 270 30.00 18.35 -3.54
N LEU A 271 30.61 17.16 -3.52
CA LEU A 271 30.20 16.04 -2.67
C LEU A 271 30.84 16.17 -1.28
N HIS A 272 30.12 15.74 -0.24
CA HIS A 272 30.58 15.72 1.15
C HIS A 272 30.10 14.45 1.86
N ALA A 273 30.92 13.90 2.75
CA ALA A 273 30.54 12.74 3.58
C ALA A 273 29.52 13.13 4.66
N VAL A 274 28.48 12.32 4.84
CA VAL A 274 27.60 12.38 6.01
C VAL A 274 28.31 11.69 7.19
N ALA A 275 28.60 12.44 8.25
CA ALA A 275 29.66 12.06 9.19
C ALA A 275 29.24 11.00 10.24
N GLN A 276 29.60 9.72 10.03
CA GLN A 276 30.22 8.84 11.05
C GLN A 276 30.79 7.54 10.43
N ALA A 277 31.61 6.81 11.19
CA ALA A 277 32.31 5.62 10.72
C ALA A 277 31.58 4.27 10.98
N ASP A 278 30.41 4.30 11.64
CA ASP A 278 29.73 3.08 12.11
C ASP A 278 28.31 2.86 11.53
N VAL A 279 27.74 3.81 10.78
CA VAL A 279 26.41 3.73 10.12
C VAL A 279 26.37 4.72 8.94
N PRO A 280 25.74 4.46 7.76
CA PRO A 280 25.13 3.21 7.25
C PRO A 280 26.14 2.17 6.72
N ARG A 281 25.60 1.09 6.12
CA ARG A 281 26.34 0.21 5.17
C ARG A 281 25.65 0.10 3.81
N THR A 282 24.31 0.09 3.84
CA THR A 282 23.42 0.09 2.69
C THR A 282 22.31 1.09 3.00
N VAL A 283 22.08 2.07 2.13
CA VAL A 283 20.84 2.86 2.13
C VAL A 283 19.95 2.29 1.03
N VAL A 284 18.75 1.87 1.42
CA VAL A 284 17.72 1.37 0.51
C VAL A 284 16.84 2.52 0.06
N ASP A 285 16.42 3.39 0.99
CA ASP A 285 15.51 4.49 0.71
C ASP A 285 15.77 5.73 1.62
N LEU A 286 15.28 6.89 1.20
CA LEU A 286 15.39 8.20 1.86
C LEU A 286 14.08 8.98 1.71
N ASP A 287 13.54 9.50 2.82
CA ASP A 287 12.38 10.41 2.80
C ASP A 287 12.61 11.58 3.78
N VAL A 288 11.75 12.60 3.79
CA VAL A 288 11.77 13.74 4.70
C VAL A 288 10.71 13.56 5.79
N TRP A 289 11.14 13.36 7.03
CA TRP A 289 10.26 13.16 8.18
C TRP A 289 10.62 14.09 9.34
N ASN A 290 9.62 14.72 9.95
CA ASN A 290 9.78 15.63 11.09
C ASN A 290 10.81 16.77 10.90
N GLY A 291 11.05 17.21 9.66
CA GLY A 291 11.97 18.30 9.35
C GLY A 291 13.45 17.89 9.30
N GLY A 292 13.74 16.59 9.18
CA GLY A 292 15.04 16.06 8.76
C GLY A 292 14.82 14.91 7.78
N LEU A 293 15.87 14.15 7.49
CA LEU A 293 15.76 12.90 6.75
C LEU A 293 15.33 11.74 7.65
N ILE A 294 14.64 10.77 7.05
CA ILE A 294 14.53 9.41 7.54
C ILE A 294 15.26 8.48 6.56
N VAL A 295 16.14 7.63 7.07
CA VAL A 295 17.03 6.79 6.26
C VAL A 295 16.65 5.33 6.44
N GLY A 296 16.23 4.70 5.34
CA GLY A 296 15.93 3.28 5.26
C GLY A 296 17.19 2.47 4.95
N GLN A 297 17.46 1.47 5.77
CA GLN A 297 18.52 0.47 5.61
C GLN A 297 17.89 -0.91 5.56
N THR A 298 18.62 -1.92 5.08
CA THR A 298 18.11 -3.29 4.91
C THR A 298 17.41 -3.84 6.16
N ASP A 299 17.91 -3.53 7.36
CA ASP A 299 17.42 -4.03 8.65
C ASP A 299 17.05 -2.94 9.68
N ALA A 300 17.09 -1.65 9.29
CA ALA A 300 16.93 -0.52 10.22
C ALA A 300 16.35 0.74 9.55
N VAL A 301 15.67 1.58 10.35
CA VAL A 301 15.17 2.90 9.93
C VAL A 301 15.67 3.95 10.92
N ILE A 302 16.42 4.95 10.46
CA ILE A 302 17.20 5.85 11.32
C ILE A 302 17.03 7.32 10.87
N PRO A 303 16.64 8.25 11.76
CA PRO A 303 16.49 9.67 11.41
C PRO A 303 17.85 10.40 11.38
N TYR A 304 17.99 11.37 10.47
CA TYR A 304 19.16 12.23 10.35
C TYR A 304 18.77 13.71 10.25
N SER A 305 19.31 14.53 11.14
CA SER A 305 18.89 15.93 11.36
C SER A 305 19.62 16.98 10.48
N GLY A 306 20.34 16.55 9.45
CA GLY A 306 21.28 17.43 8.72
C GLY A 306 22.59 17.73 9.47
N LEU A 307 22.65 17.42 10.78
CA LEU A 307 23.81 17.65 11.65
C LEU A 307 24.27 16.40 12.39
N ALA A 308 23.32 15.54 12.79
CA ALA A 308 23.57 14.32 13.55
C ALA A 308 22.52 13.24 13.28
N TRP A 309 22.94 11.98 13.39
CA TRP A 309 22.06 10.80 13.44
C TRP A 309 21.30 10.71 14.77
N GLY A 310 20.06 10.21 14.73
CA GLY A 310 19.30 9.82 15.90
C GLY A 310 19.36 8.30 16.16
N ASP A 311 18.57 7.83 17.12
CA ASP A 311 18.42 6.42 17.44
C ASP A 311 17.57 5.67 16.40
N THR A 312 17.85 4.38 16.18
CA THR A 312 17.03 3.50 15.32
C THR A 312 15.58 3.44 15.79
N LEU A 313 14.63 3.52 14.85
CA LEU A 313 13.20 3.45 15.13
C LEU A 313 12.73 1.99 15.24
N GLY A 314 12.36 1.58 16.45
CA GLY A 314 11.69 0.31 16.73
C GLY A 314 12.61 -0.90 16.91
N GLY A 315 12.02 -2.09 16.89
CA GLY A 315 12.76 -3.34 16.74
C GLY A 315 13.39 -3.49 15.35
N VAL A 316 14.22 -4.52 15.19
CA VAL A 316 14.64 -4.99 13.86
C VAL A 316 13.39 -5.44 13.12
N LEU A 317 13.20 -4.96 11.89
CA LEU A 317 12.14 -5.47 11.01
C LEU A 317 12.45 -6.95 10.71
N ASP A 318 11.50 -7.86 10.92
CA ASP A 318 11.67 -9.31 10.67
C ASP A 318 11.67 -9.66 9.16
N GLY A 319 12.47 -8.92 8.38
CA GLY A 319 12.56 -8.97 6.93
C GLY A 319 13.30 -7.74 6.38
N GLU A 320 13.72 -7.81 5.12
CA GLU A 320 14.41 -6.71 4.43
C GLU A 320 13.45 -5.55 4.15
N LEU A 321 13.86 -4.32 4.47
CA LEU A 321 13.17 -3.09 4.06
C LEU A 321 13.35 -2.86 2.54
N ASN A 322 12.26 -2.50 1.86
CA ASN A 322 12.25 -2.14 0.44
C ASN A 322 12.02 -0.63 0.20
N ALA A 323 11.08 -0.02 0.91
CA ALA A 323 10.76 1.40 0.77
C ALA A 323 10.22 2.02 2.07
N LEU A 324 10.29 3.34 2.15
CA LEU A 324 9.64 4.20 3.12
C LEU A 324 8.57 5.05 2.44
N CYS A 325 7.65 5.61 3.23
CA CYS A 325 6.72 6.62 2.73
C CYS A 325 6.23 7.48 3.89
N VAL A 326 6.31 8.80 3.74
CA VAL A 326 5.76 9.78 4.69
C VAL A 326 4.46 10.37 4.15
N ILE A 327 3.36 10.17 4.90
CA ILE A 327 2.05 10.76 4.59
C ILE A 327 1.67 11.70 5.74
N GLY A 328 1.85 13.01 5.52
CA GLY A 328 1.59 14.03 6.53
C GLY A 328 2.56 13.98 7.71
N THR A 329 2.17 13.35 8.81
CA THR A 329 3.04 13.07 9.98
C THR A 329 3.34 11.59 10.17
N GLU A 330 2.65 10.72 9.42
CA GLU A 330 2.76 9.27 9.55
C GLU A 330 3.91 8.76 8.68
N LEU A 331 4.67 7.82 9.23
CA LEU A 331 5.78 7.15 8.55
C LEU A 331 5.40 5.69 8.32
N TYR A 332 5.59 5.23 7.10
CA TYR A 332 5.36 3.86 6.67
C TYR A 332 6.68 3.25 6.17
N ALA A 333 6.75 1.92 6.26
CA ALA A 333 7.81 1.09 5.73
C ALA A 333 7.18 -0.08 4.98
N SER A 334 7.76 -0.51 3.87
CA SER A 334 7.42 -1.76 3.18
C SER A 334 8.63 -2.68 3.07
N GLY A 335 8.40 -3.98 2.90
CA GLY A 335 9.48 -4.96 2.86
C GLY A 335 9.02 -6.41 2.89
N SER A 336 9.96 -7.32 3.11
CA SER A 336 9.72 -8.78 3.18
C SER A 336 9.32 -9.28 4.58
N PHE A 337 9.06 -8.36 5.52
CA PHE A 337 8.58 -8.69 6.87
C PHE A 337 7.08 -9.03 6.92
N PRO A 338 6.58 -9.72 7.97
CA PRO A 338 5.19 -10.14 8.06
C PRO A 338 4.18 -8.98 7.92
N GLY A 339 3.26 -9.11 6.96
CA GLY A 339 2.27 -8.09 6.62
C GLY A 339 2.73 -7.05 5.59
N THR A 340 3.98 -7.14 5.11
CA THR A 340 4.66 -6.41 4.00
C THR A 340 4.64 -4.87 4.02
N VAL A 341 3.76 -4.25 4.79
CA VAL A 341 3.66 -2.81 5.05
C VAL A 341 3.44 -2.60 6.54
N ALA A 342 4.23 -1.72 7.16
CA ALA A 342 4.11 -1.34 8.57
C ALA A 342 4.06 0.19 8.72
N ARG A 343 3.31 0.68 9.71
CA ARG A 343 3.27 2.09 10.11
C ARG A 343 4.01 2.27 11.43
N TRP A 344 4.82 3.30 11.53
CA TRP A 344 5.49 3.70 12.76
C TRP A 344 4.49 4.18 13.81
N ASP A 345 4.47 3.56 14.99
CA ASP A 345 3.66 4.02 16.12
C ASP A 345 4.50 4.81 17.12
N ARG A 346 4.41 6.14 17.02
CA ARG A 346 5.11 7.10 17.90
C ARG A 346 4.79 6.99 19.39
N PHE A 347 3.73 6.29 19.79
CA PHE A 347 3.39 6.07 21.20
C PHE A 347 3.95 4.75 21.72
N ARG A 348 4.03 3.73 20.85
CA ARG A 348 4.69 2.44 21.15
C ARG A 348 6.21 2.50 21.03
N HIS A 349 6.73 3.44 20.24
CA HIS A 349 8.11 3.43 19.74
C HIS A 349 8.45 2.14 18.98
N ASP A 350 7.49 1.62 18.20
CA ASP A 350 7.66 0.38 17.43
C ASP A 350 6.82 0.37 16.16
N TRP A 351 7.11 -0.57 15.26
CA TRP A 351 6.41 -0.77 13.99
C TRP A 351 5.14 -1.60 14.17
N VAL A 352 4.04 -1.15 13.57
CA VAL A 352 2.75 -1.85 13.58
C VAL A 352 2.35 -2.18 12.15
N GLY A 353 2.29 -3.47 11.82
CA GLY A 353 1.83 -3.95 10.51
C GLY A 353 0.45 -3.40 10.15
N VAL A 354 0.28 -2.94 8.91
CA VAL A 354 -0.96 -2.36 8.37
C VAL A 354 -1.93 -3.51 8.02
N GLY A 355 -2.35 -4.25 9.05
CA GLY A 355 -3.20 -5.45 8.93
C GLY A 355 -3.01 -6.54 10.00
N GLY A 356 -2.32 -6.28 11.12
CA GLY A 356 -1.92 -7.32 12.10
C GLY A 356 -3.03 -7.97 12.95
N SER A 357 -2.88 -9.28 13.21
CA SER A 357 -3.79 -10.17 13.98
C SER A 357 -3.43 -10.30 15.48
N PRO A 358 -4.38 -10.63 16.39
CA PRO A 358 -4.05 -11.04 17.76
C PRO A 358 -3.16 -12.28 17.83
N GLY A 359 -2.08 -12.18 18.62
CA GLY A 359 -1.53 -13.23 19.48
C GLY A 359 -1.31 -14.64 18.89
N THR A 360 -0.20 -14.86 18.20
CA THR A 360 0.26 -16.20 17.81
C THR A 360 1.43 -16.67 18.68
N THR A 361 1.14 -17.33 19.80
CA THR A 361 2.13 -18.21 20.44
C THR A 361 2.01 -19.63 19.85
N ASN A 362 3.06 -20.07 19.17
CA ASN A 362 3.49 -21.46 18.95
C ASN A 362 2.46 -22.54 18.51
N HIS A 363 1.31 -22.16 17.96
CA HIS A 363 0.36 -23.09 17.33
C HIS A 363 0.39 -22.88 15.82
N GLU A 364 0.91 -23.86 15.08
CA GLU A 364 1.21 -23.81 13.63
C GLU A 364 -0.04 -23.67 12.72
N ASN A 365 -1.24 -23.52 13.29
CA ASN A 365 -2.53 -23.40 12.60
C ASN A 365 -3.42 -22.28 13.19
N SER A 366 -2.84 -21.22 13.75
CA SER A 366 -3.63 -20.08 14.23
C SER A 366 -3.99 -19.10 13.11
N TYR A 367 -5.28 -19.02 12.76
CA TYR A 367 -5.78 -18.18 11.67
C TYR A 367 -6.91 -17.28 12.18
N MET A 368 -6.75 -15.96 12.10
CA MET A 368 -7.93 -15.07 12.11
C MET A 368 -8.70 -15.29 10.80
N ARG A 369 -10.03 -15.39 10.89
CA ARG A 369 -10.90 -15.67 9.73
C ARG A 369 -11.86 -14.52 9.44
N ALA A 370 -12.23 -13.74 10.46
CA ALA A 370 -13.06 -12.56 10.29
C ALA A 370 -12.72 -11.43 11.27
N LEU A 371 -13.01 -10.21 10.81
CA LEU A 371 -12.96 -8.96 11.56
C LEU A 371 -14.29 -8.24 11.40
N CYS A 372 -14.81 -7.68 12.48
CA CYS A 372 -15.90 -6.73 12.40
C CYS A 372 -15.74 -5.60 13.42
N ARG A 373 -16.54 -4.54 13.26
CA ARG A 373 -16.64 -3.46 14.24
C ARG A 373 -17.93 -3.64 15.04
N HIS A 374 -17.82 -3.70 16.36
CA HIS A 374 -18.94 -3.86 17.29
C HIS A 374 -18.73 -2.93 18.49
N ASP A 375 -19.76 -2.20 18.91
CA ASP A 375 -19.71 -1.21 20.00
C ASP A 375 -18.50 -0.25 19.94
N GLY A 376 -18.18 0.19 18.72
CA GLY A 376 -17.07 1.10 18.44
C GLY A 376 -15.67 0.46 18.50
N ARG A 377 -15.55 -0.80 18.91
CA ARG A 377 -14.32 -1.60 19.04
C ARG A 377 -14.10 -2.49 17.83
N LEU A 378 -12.85 -2.87 17.58
CA LEU A 378 -12.52 -3.91 16.61
C LEU A 378 -12.67 -5.28 17.28
N VAL A 379 -13.38 -6.19 16.64
CA VAL A 379 -13.56 -7.58 17.05
C VAL A 379 -12.92 -8.49 16.01
N ALA A 380 -12.19 -9.50 16.48
CA ALA A 380 -11.61 -10.55 15.67
C ALA A 380 -12.21 -11.91 16.05
N ALA A 381 -12.34 -12.81 15.08
CA ALA A 381 -12.65 -14.21 15.30
C ALA A 381 -11.95 -15.13 14.30
N GLY A 382 -11.79 -16.40 14.66
CA GLY A 382 -11.00 -17.34 13.86
C GLY A 382 -10.73 -18.66 14.57
N GLU A 383 -9.51 -19.15 14.40
CA GLU A 383 -8.91 -20.26 15.14
C GLU A 383 -7.69 -19.70 15.88
N PHE A 384 -7.88 -19.13 17.06
CA PHE A 384 -6.79 -18.49 17.82
C PHE A 384 -7.08 -18.38 19.32
N PHE A 385 -6.04 -17.99 20.06
CA PHE A 385 -6.09 -17.81 21.50
C PHE A 385 -5.78 -16.37 21.91
N VAL A 386 -6.75 -15.70 22.54
CA VAL A 386 -6.48 -14.45 23.26
C VAL A 386 -5.95 -14.79 24.66
N PRO A 387 -4.69 -14.44 24.99
CA PRO A 387 -4.09 -14.76 26.28
C PRO A 387 -4.78 -14.04 27.43
N SER A 388 -4.98 -14.77 28.54
CA SER A 388 -5.47 -14.20 29.80
C SER A 388 -4.29 -13.89 30.72
N ILE A 389 -4.37 -12.76 31.44
CA ILE A 389 -3.44 -12.42 32.53
C ILE A 389 -3.64 -13.30 33.79
N LEU A 390 -4.67 -14.15 33.81
CA LEU A 390 -4.94 -15.09 34.88
C LEU A 390 -4.31 -16.45 34.55
N ALA A 391 -3.36 -16.88 35.37
CA ALA A 391 -2.64 -18.13 35.18
C ALA A 391 -3.54 -19.36 35.39
N GLY A 392 -3.65 -20.22 34.37
CA GLY A 392 -4.21 -21.58 34.51
C GLY A 392 -5.23 -22.01 33.46
N GLU A 393 -5.74 -21.11 32.60
CA GLU A 393 -6.78 -21.45 31.63
C GLU A 393 -6.27 -21.54 30.18
N SER A 394 -5.92 -22.76 29.79
CA SER A 394 -5.64 -23.15 28.40
C SER A 394 -6.90 -23.64 27.70
N HIS A 395 -7.73 -22.71 27.23
CA HIS A 395 -8.87 -23.00 26.34
C HIS A 395 -8.71 -22.15 25.08
N SER A 396 -9.03 -22.69 23.90
CA SER A 396 -9.19 -21.85 22.71
C SER A 396 -10.37 -20.91 22.94
N ASN A 397 -10.16 -19.62 22.75
CA ASN A 397 -11.21 -18.61 22.89
C ASN A 397 -11.15 -17.72 21.66
N ASN A 398 -11.76 -18.29 20.62
CA ASN A 398 -11.64 -17.98 19.20
C ASN A 398 -12.31 -16.67 18.75
N VAL A 399 -12.58 -15.76 19.70
CA VAL A 399 -13.26 -14.48 19.49
C VAL A 399 -12.81 -13.48 20.57
N GLY A 400 -12.50 -12.26 20.17
CA GLY A 400 -11.97 -11.23 21.08
C GLY A 400 -12.02 -9.82 20.50
N TRP A 401 -11.82 -8.82 21.36
CA TRP A 401 -11.95 -7.40 21.03
C TRP A 401 -10.68 -6.60 21.40
N TRP A 402 -10.41 -5.54 20.65
CA TRP A 402 -9.26 -4.64 20.84
C TRP A 402 -9.67 -3.36 21.58
N ASP A 403 -8.95 -3.00 22.63
CA ASP A 403 -9.22 -1.79 23.43
C ASP A 403 -8.39 -0.56 23.02
N GLY A 404 -7.39 -0.74 22.15
CA GLY A 404 -6.40 0.27 21.77
C GLY A 404 -4.98 -0.07 22.22
N GLU A 405 -4.84 -0.87 23.28
CA GLU A 405 -3.59 -1.27 23.93
C GLU A 405 -3.37 -2.79 23.90
N ALA A 406 -4.41 -3.59 24.12
CA ALA A 406 -4.40 -5.04 24.20
C ALA A 406 -5.66 -5.72 23.62
N TRP A 407 -5.54 -7.00 23.29
CA TRP A 407 -6.66 -7.87 22.91
C TRP A 407 -7.27 -8.53 24.14
N HIS A 408 -8.60 -8.54 24.20
CA HIS A 408 -9.42 -9.05 25.29
C HIS A 408 -10.39 -10.13 24.80
N ARG A 409 -10.77 -11.07 25.67
CA ARG A 409 -11.79 -12.09 25.36
C ARG A 409 -13.20 -11.48 25.31
N LEU A 410 -14.07 -12.05 24.48
CA LEU A 410 -15.52 -11.82 24.55
C LEU A 410 -16.18 -13.00 25.28
N GLY A 411 -16.52 -12.77 26.55
CA GLY A 411 -17.03 -13.82 27.45
C GLY A 411 -15.98 -14.89 27.79
N GLY A 412 -16.45 -16.11 28.03
CA GLY A 412 -15.65 -17.34 27.98
C GLY A 412 -15.29 -17.76 26.56
N GLY A 413 -15.97 -17.21 25.55
CA GLY A 413 -15.65 -17.38 24.13
C GLY A 413 -16.30 -18.61 23.48
N LEU A 414 -15.78 -18.97 22.30
CA LEU A 414 -16.31 -20.00 21.41
C LEU A 414 -15.31 -21.16 21.28
N ASN A 415 -15.78 -22.40 21.45
CA ASN A 415 -14.92 -23.56 21.75
C ASN A 415 -14.21 -24.20 20.55
N ALA A 416 -14.63 -23.87 19.32
CA ALA A 416 -13.96 -24.28 18.09
C ALA A 416 -13.87 -23.09 17.12
N THR A 417 -13.30 -23.34 15.94
CA THR A 417 -13.06 -22.34 14.91
C THR A 417 -14.32 -21.54 14.57
N VAL A 418 -14.20 -20.23 14.69
CA VAL A 418 -15.17 -19.26 14.23
C VAL A 418 -14.79 -18.91 12.79
N TYR A 419 -15.69 -19.14 11.85
CA TYR A 419 -15.48 -18.84 10.44
C TYR A 419 -15.79 -17.37 10.13
N ASP A 420 -16.79 -16.79 10.79
CA ASP A 420 -17.20 -15.40 10.54
C ASP A 420 -17.79 -14.69 11.78
N VAL A 421 -17.72 -13.35 11.81
CA VAL A 421 -18.35 -12.49 12.83
C VAL A 421 -18.87 -11.19 12.22
N VAL A 422 -20.06 -10.75 12.63
CA VAL A 422 -20.64 -9.47 12.21
C VAL A 422 -21.41 -8.80 13.36
N SER A 423 -21.41 -7.46 13.43
CA SER A 423 -22.32 -6.75 14.34
C SER A 423 -23.66 -6.52 13.67
N TYR A 424 -24.75 -6.83 14.37
CA TYR A 424 -26.11 -6.77 13.86
C TYR A 424 -27.09 -6.37 14.96
N ASP A 425 -27.96 -5.38 14.71
CA ASP A 425 -28.96 -4.82 15.64
C ASP A 425 -28.46 -4.51 17.08
N GLY A 426 -27.18 -4.18 17.23
CA GLY A 426 -26.54 -3.87 18.52
C GLY A 426 -25.90 -5.06 19.21
N ASP A 427 -26.03 -6.26 18.64
CA ASP A 427 -25.35 -7.48 19.07
C ASP A 427 -24.13 -7.77 18.18
N LEU A 428 -23.38 -8.81 18.55
CA LEU A 428 -22.33 -9.42 17.74
C LEU A 428 -22.71 -10.88 17.45
N ILE A 429 -22.81 -11.24 16.18
CA ILE A 429 -23.08 -12.60 15.72
C ILE A 429 -21.77 -13.29 15.37
N ALA A 430 -21.64 -14.57 15.71
CA ALA A 430 -20.52 -15.43 15.34
C ALA A 430 -21.04 -16.71 14.67
N ALA A 431 -20.35 -17.15 13.63
CA ALA A 431 -20.64 -18.36 12.86
C ALA A 431 -19.41 -19.27 12.83
N GLY A 432 -19.57 -20.59 12.93
CA GLY A 432 -18.41 -21.49 12.92
C GLY A 432 -18.73 -22.99 13.04
N HIS A 433 -17.68 -23.73 13.39
CA HIS A 433 -17.71 -25.15 13.76
C HIS A 433 -17.88 -25.34 15.30
N PHE A 434 -18.08 -24.26 16.06
CA PHE A 434 -18.29 -24.35 17.50
C PHE A 434 -19.64 -25.01 17.81
N ASP A 435 -19.68 -25.80 18.88
CA ASP A 435 -20.91 -26.38 19.44
C ASP A 435 -21.26 -25.82 20.83
N HIS A 436 -20.35 -25.00 21.42
CA HIS A 436 -20.57 -24.30 22.67
C HIS A 436 -20.07 -22.85 22.63
N ALA A 437 -20.83 -21.97 23.28
CA ALA A 437 -20.50 -20.57 23.55
C ALA A 437 -20.68 -20.28 25.04
N ASP A 438 -19.72 -19.59 25.68
CA ASP A 438 -19.65 -19.40 27.14
C ASP A 438 -19.78 -20.71 27.97
N GLY A 439 -19.44 -21.86 27.34
CA GLY A 439 -19.58 -23.19 27.95
C GLY A 439 -21.00 -23.76 27.95
N ALA A 440 -21.99 -23.08 27.37
CA ALA A 440 -23.33 -23.58 27.12
C ALA A 440 -23.50 -24.05 25.66
N PRO A 441 -24.41 -25.00 25.36
CA PRO A 441 -24.66 -25.43 23.99
C PRO A 441 -25.15 -24.28 23.12
N ALA A 442 -24.48 -24.05 21.99
CA ALA A 442 -24.84 -23.10 20.95
C ALA A 442 -24.18 -23.59 19.66
N ALA A 443 -24.95 -24.25 18.81
CA ALA A 443 -24.40 -24.94 17.65
C ALA A 443 -24.28 -23.99 16.45
N HIS A 444 -23.07 -23.85 15.92
CA HIS A 444 -22.71 -23.22 14.64
C HIS A 444 -23.04 -21.73 14.43
N LEU A 445 -23.95 -21.15 15.21
CA LEU A 445 -24.39 -19.76 15.14
C LEU A 445 -24.78 -19.22 16.53
N ALA A 446 -24.15 -18.13 16.95
CA ALA A 446 -24.34 -17.54 18.29
C ALA A 446 -24.37 -16.00 18.26
N ARG A 447 -25.08 -15.41 19.22
CA ARG A 447 -25.31 -13.96 19.39
C ARG A 447 -24.79 -13.49 20.76
N TRP A 448 -23.84 -12.58 20.78
CA TRP A 448 -23.34 -11.89 21.96
C TRP A 448 -24.14 -10.61 22.22
N ASP A 449 -24.73 -10.51 23.41
CA ASP A 449 -25.65 -9.42 23.80
C ASP A 449 -24.97 -8.26 24.58
N GLY A 450 -23.64 -8.14 24.46
CA GLY A 450 -22.84 -7.23 25.27
C GLY A 450 -22.37 -7.83 26.61
N ALA A 451 -22.94 -8.94 27.07
CA ALA A 451 -22.58 -9.59 28.34
C ALA A 451 -22.38 -11.11 28.27
N THR A 452 -23.11 -11.81 27.41
CA THR A 452 -23.10 -13.28 27.27
C THR A 452 -23.42 -13.72 25.83
N TRP A 453 -22.90 -14.88 25.43
CA TRP A 453 -23.26 -15.55 24.17
C TRP A 453 -24.55 -16.37 24.32
N HIS A 454 -25.42 -16.31 23.32
CA HIS A 454 -26.67 -17.06 23.19
C HIS A 454 -26.68 -17.86 21.89
N ALA A 455 -27.30 -19.04 21.87
CA ALA A 455 -27.58 -19.77 20.64
C ALA A 455 -28.54 -18.99 19.72
N LEU A 456 -28.35 -19.06 18.41
CA LEU A 456 -29.21 -18.41 17.41
C LEU A 456 -29.62 -19.41 16.33
N GLY A 457 -30.90 -19.81 16.35
CA GLY A 457 -31.51 -20.67 15.32
C GLY A 457 -31.11 -22.15 15.31
N ASP A 458 -30.01 -22.53 15.97
CA ASP A 458 -29.45 -23.90 16.02
C ASP A 458 -29.40 -24.61 14.64
N PRO A 459 -28.58 -24.13 13.69
CA PRO A 459 -28.37 -24.80 12.40
C PRO A 459 -27.92 -26.26 12.55
N ASP A 460 -28.30 -27.12 11.59
CA ASP A 460 -27.97 -28.55 11.62
C ASP A 460 -26.56 -28.91 11.07
N ALA A 461 -25.79 -27.90 10.62
CA ALA A 461 -24.38 -28.00 10.27
C ALA A 461 -23.71 -26.61 10.27
N ASP A 462 -22.39 -26.57 10.06
CA ASP A 462 -21.56 -25.36 10.08
C ASP A 462 -22.14 -24.18 9.29
N VAL A 463 -22.15 -23.01 9.92
CA VAL A 463 -22.30 -21.70 9.26
C VAL A 463 -20.89 -21.15 9.03
N ASN A 464 -20.57 -20.84 7.79
CA ASN A 464 -19.23 -20.41 7.37
C ASN A 464 -19.12 -18.89 7.19
N THR A 465 -20.23 -18.18 6.97
CA THR A 465 -20.23 -16.75 6.69
C THR A 465 -21.47 -16.02 7.18
N LEU A 466 -21.30 -14.73 7.49
CA LEU A 466 -22.29 -13.80 8.00
C LEU A 466 -22.21 -12.48 7.22
N ALA A 467 -23.37 -11.92 6.86
CA ALA A 467 -23.43 -10.57 6.30
C ALA A 467 -24.67 -9.83 6.81
N VAL A 468 -24.72 -8.51 6.62
CA VAL A 468 -25.91 -7.70 6.94
C VAL A 468 -26.35 -6.99 5.66
N TRP A 469 -27.58 -7.24 5.22
CA TRP A 469 -28.09 -6.75 3.94
C TRP A 469 -29.57 -6.36 4.06
N ASP A 470 -29.92 -5.18 3.52
CA ASP A 470 -31.22 -4.49 3.68
C ASP A 470 -31.76 -4.38 5.14
N GLY A 471 -30.86 -4.54 6.12
CA GLY A 471 -31.16 -4.50 7.54
C GLY A 471 -31.52 -5.85 8.17
N ASP A 472 -31.38 -6.96 7.44
CA ASP A 472 -31.52 -8.34 7.91
C ASP A 472 -30.12 -9.04 7.94
N LEU A 473 -29.94 -10.03 8.81
CA LEU A 473 -28.72 -10.83 8.99
C LEU A 473 -28.70 -12.03 8.06
N ILE A 474 -27.79 -12.06 7.09
CA ILE A 474 -27.53 -13.18 6.19
C ILE A 474 -26.62 -14.20 6.87
N VAL A 475 -26.91 -15.50 6.71
CA VAL A 475 -26.05 -16.61 7.17
C VAL A 475 -25.87 -17.65 6.05
N GLY A 476 -24.63 -18.07 5.79
CA GLY A 476 -24.29 -19.03 4.72
C GLY A 476 -23.39 -20.17 5.22
N GLY A 477 -23.61 -21.40 4.75
CA GLY A 477 -22.95 -22.57 5.33
C GLY A 477 -23.18 -23.92 4.63
N TYR A 478 -23.20 -24.98 5.43
CA TYR A 478 -23.45 -26.37 5.03
C TYR A 478 -24.80 -26.93 5.57
N PHE A 479 -25.57 -26.12 6.30
CA PHE A 479 -26.85 -26.48 6.90
C PHE A 479 -27.98 -26.68 5.87
N HIS A 480 -28.98 -27.45 6.26
CA HIS A 480 -30.25 -27.68 5.56
C HIS A 480 -31.46 -27.23 6.40
N ASN A 481 -31.26 -26.92 7.69
CA ASN A 481 -32.26 -26.33 8.58
C ASN A 481 -31.64 -25.22 9.43
N VAL A 482 -32.41 -24.15 9.67
CA VAL A 482 -32.11 -23.12 10.68
C VAL A 482 -33.41 -22.56 11.23
N GLY A 483 -33.52 -22.40 12.55
CA GLY A 483 -34.72 -21.88 13.23
C GLY A 483 -35.97 -22.76 13.07
N GLY A 484 -35.80 -24.03 12.67
CA GLY A 484 -36.90 -24.92 12.29
C GLY A 484 -37.38 -24.75 10.84
N VAL A 485 -36.81 -23.80 10.08
CA VAL A 485 -37.10 -23.59 8.66
C VAL A 485 -36.13 -24.40 7.80
N ALA A 486 -36.65 -25.09 6.78
CA ALA A 486 -35.82 -25.77 5.80
C ALA A 486 -35.17 -24.75 4.86
N ALA A 487 -33.85 -24.64 4.88
CA ALA A 487 -33.07 -23.65 4.16
C ALA A 487 -31.78 -24.32 3.65
N GLU A 488 -31.64 -24.42 2.34
CA GLU A 488 -30.51 -25.08 1.70
C GLU A 488 -29.31 -24.13 1.65
N ARG A 489 -28.47 -24.18 2.69
CA ARG A 489 -27.12 -23.58 2.77
C ARG A 489 -27.02 -22.06 2.83
N ILE A 490 -28.10 -21.33 2.58
CA ILE A 490 -28.18 -19.87 2.73
C ILE A 490 -29.50 -19.51 3.41
N ALA A 491 -29.44 -18.55 4.32
CA ALA A 491 -30.57 -18.00 5.03
C ALA A 491 -30.36 -16.51 5.32
N ALA A 492 -31.41 -15.80 5.75
CA ALA A 492 -31.29 -14.57 6.50
C ALA A 492 -32.21 -14.60 7.73
N TRP A 493 -32.18 -13.52 8.50
CA TRP A 493 -32.96 -13.33 9.71
C TRP A 493 -33.20 -11.83 9.95
N ASP A 494 -34.45 -11.45 10.23
CA ASP A 494 -34.89 -10.05 10.33
C ASP A 494 -34.67 -9.36 11.68
N GLY A 495 -34.08 -10.09 12.63
CA GLY A 495 -33.72 -9.61 13.95
C GLY A 495 -34.67 -10.01 15.08
N ALA A 496 -34.31 -9.61 16.30
CA ALA A 496 -35.14 -9.75 17.49
C ALA A 496 -35.87 -8.43 17.78
N ALA A 497 -37.07 -8.53 18.37
CA ALA A 497 -37.92 -7.38 18.71
C ALA A 497 -37.60 -6.76 20.09
#